data_AF-A0A2N1YN02-F1
#
_entry.id   AF-A0A2N1YN02-F1
#
_cell.length_a   1.000
_cell.length_b   1.000
_cell.length_c   1.000
_cell.angle_alpha   90.00
_cell.angle_beta   90.00
_cell.angle_gamma   90.00
#
_symmetry.space_group_name_H-M   'P 1'
#
loop_
_entity.id
_entity.type
_entity.pdbx_description
1 polymer ?
#
loop_
_entity_poly.entity_id
_entity_poly.type
_entity_poly.pdbx_seq_one_letter_code
_entity_poly.pdbx_strand_id
1 'polypeptide(L)'
;MNSTNDHNTQRSQSGAPLPRIDPHLAAVWGAFLHEGLMLNSRNTERTIKLLDLWGNGCIELIQSVCEYIPILWHQVQPHWDRPQGFPGVFEYEVVSILGEQIAAYMLTHDGALPNDRQFQMMASELVTQFFTRGEHLAKKDVMKPSPASGKQSLWSWLRPWIGGGR
;
A
#
# COMPACT_ATOMS: atom_id res chain seq x y z
N MET A 1 -22.18 50.55 3.56
CA MET A 1 -22.50 49.69 2.42
C MET A 1 -21.20 49.36 1.71
N ASN A 2 -20.81 48.07 1.73
CA ASN A 2 -20.12 47.26 0.71
C ASN A 2 -19.15 47.96 -0.28
N SER A 3 -17.94 47.48 -0.58
CA SER A 3 -17.37 46.14 -0.42
C SER A 3 -15.85 46.19 -0.55
N THR A 4 -15.20 45.45 0.33
CA THR A 4 -13.91 44.78 0.16
C THR A 4 -13.87 43.95 -1.13
N ASN A 5 -12.75 43.97 -1.85
CA ASN A 5 -12.23 42.79 -2.52
C ASN A 5 -10.75 42.98 -2.84
N ASP A 6 -9.92 42.82 -1.81
CA ASP A 6 -8.53 42.43 -1.99
C ASP A 6 -8.53 41.02 -2.56
N HIS A 7 -8.08 40.89 -3.81
CA HIS A 7 -7.75 39.59 -4.40
C HIS A 7 -6.54 39.01 -3.66
N ASN A 8 -6.81 38.36 -2.54
CA ASN A 8 -5.86 37.50 -1.83
C ASN A 8 -5.47 36.36 -2.77
N THR A 9 -4.37 36.59 -3.47
CA THR A 9 -3.59 35.57 -4.16
C THR A 9 -3.17 34.57 -3.10
N GLN A 10 -3.85 33.43 -3.05
CA GLN A 10 -3.53 32.35 -2.13
C GLN A 10 -2.14 31.82 -2.50
N ARG A 11 -1.12 32.38 -1.85
CA ARG A 11 0.27 31.95 -1.93
C ARG A 11 0.33 30.47 -1.62
N SER A 12 1.02 29.76 -2.51
CA SER A 12 1.61 28.44 -2.34
C SER A 12 1.97 28.18 -0.88
N GLN A 13 1.33 27.18 -0.27
CA GLN A 13 1.76 26.70 1.04
C GLN A 13 3.14 26.07 0.90
N SER A 14 4.08 26.84 1.43
CA SER A 14 5.49 26.59 1.73
C SER A 14 5.80 25.21 2.30
N GLY A 15 6.65 24.45 1.60
CA GLY A 15 7.97 24.03 2.08
C GLY A 15 8.13 23.29 3.41
N ALA A 16 7.06 22.77 4.03
CA ALA A 16 7.21 21.90 5.19
C ALA A 16 7.83 20.56 4.74
N PRO A 17 8.90 20.06 5.40
CA PRO A 17 9.40 18.72 5.15
C PRO A 17 8.27 17.71 5.35
N LEU A 18 8.10 16.80 4.40
CA LEU A 18 7.12 15.73 4.54
C LEU A 18 7.37 14.96 5.85
N PRO A 19 6.32 14.57 6.59
CA PRO A 19 6.47 13.75 7.78
C PRO A 19 7.32 12.53 7.44
N ARG A 20 8.30 12.19 8.28
CA ARG A 20 9.06 10.96 8.10
C ARG A 20 8.14 9.77 8.39
N ILE A 21 8.27 8.71 7.61
CA ILE A 21 7.58 7.45 7.88
C ILE A 21 7.97 6.95 9.28
N ASP A 22 6.98 6.44 10.02
CA ASP A 22 7.24 5.77 11.30
C ASP A 22 8.17 4.56 11.09
N PRO A 23 9.20 4.35 11.94
CA PRO A 23 10.14 3.24 11.76
C PRO A 23 9.51 1.84 11.82
N HIS A 24 8.44 1.65 12.62
CA HIS A 24 7.74 0.38 12.67
C HIS A 24 6.95 0.15 11.39
N LEU A 25 6.27 1.19 10.88
CA LEU A 25 5.59 1.12 9.59
C LEU A 25 6.57 0.82 8.45
N ALA A 26 7.74 1.47 8.45
CA ALA A 26 8.79 1.19 7.47
C ALA A 26 9.28 -0.27 7.55
N ALA A 27 9.47 -0.80 8.76
CA ALA A 27 9.86 -2.20 8.95
C ALA A 27 8.78 -3.18 8.43
N VAL A 28 7.50 -2.88 8.69
CA VAL A 28 6.38 -3.66 8.15
C VAL A 28 6.40 -3.62 6.63
N TRP A 29 6.50 -2.45 6.02
CA TRP A 29 6.54 -2.33 4.56
C TRP A 29 7.76 -3.03 3.94
N GLY A 30 8.92 -2.97 4.58
CA GLY A 30 10.10 -3.72 4.16
C GLY A 30 9.87 -5.23 4.16
N ALA A 31 9.19 -5.76 5.18
CA ALA A 31 8.86 -7.18 5.25
C ALA A 31 7.92 -7.62 4.12
N PHE A 32 6.91 -6.81 3.78
CA PHE A 32 5.98 -7.12 2.69
C PHE A 32 6.59 -6.91 1.30
N LEU A 33 7.46 -5.90 1.12
CA LEU A 33 8.26 -5.78 -0.10
C LEU A 33 9.12 -7.03 -0.32
N HIS A 34 9.81 -7.49 0.72
CA HIS A 34 10.60 -8.72 0.66
C HIS A 34 9.74 -9.95 0.39
N GLU A 35 8.57 -10.05 1.01
CA GLU A 35 7.61 -11.14 0.75
C GLU A 35 7.21 -11.15 -0.73
N GLY A 36 6.77 -10.03 -1.29
CA GLY A 36 6.41 -9.96 -2.71
C GLY A 36 7.58 -10.24 -3.65
N LEU A 37 8.78 -9.77 -3.29
CA LEU A 37 10.00 -9.96 -4.08
C LEU A 37 10.43 -11.43 -4.15
N MET A 38 10.34 -12.14 -3.03
CA MET A 38 11.00 -13.45 -2.84
C MET A 38 10.04 -14.63 -2.74
N LEU A 39 8.80 -14.40 -2.28
CA LEU A 39 7.84 -15.44 -1.90
C LEU A 39 6.74 -15.61 -2.95
N ASN A 40 7.12 -16.07 -4.14
CA ASN A 40 6.18 -16.81 -4.97
C ASN A 40 6.22 -18.28 -4.55
N SER A 41 5.31 -18.70 -3.67
CA SER A 41 5.24 -20.05 -3.07
C SER A 41 5.23 -21.23 -4.06
N ARG A 42 5.09 -20.95 -5.36
CA ARG A 42 5.08 -21.96 -6.43
C ARG A 42 6.36 -22.00 -7.27
N ASN A 43 7.33 -21.11 -7.04
CA ASN A 43 8.49 -20.98 -7.93
C ASN A 43 9.80 -20.62 -7.20
N THR A 44 10.39 -21.58 -6.50
CA THR A 44 11.71 -21.43 -5.86
C THR A 44 12.82 -21.15 -6.89
N GLU A 45 12.70 -21.69 -8.11
CA GLU A 45 13.68 -21.45 -9.20
C GLU A 45 13.77 -19.97 -9.58
N ARG A 46 12.63 -19.26 -9.55
CA ARG A 46 12.57 -17.81 -9.77
C ARG A 46 13.42 -17.07 -8.74
N THR A 47 13.30 -17.41 -7.47
CA THR A 47 14.03 -16.76 -6.38
C THR A 47 15.53 -16.98 -6.51
N ILE A 48 15.95 -18.20 -6.85
CA ILE A 48 17.36 -18.53 -7.13
C ILE A 48 17.86 -17.67 -8.31
N LYS A 49 17.14 -17.69 -9.43
CA LYS A 49 17.49 -16.91 -10.62
C LYS A 49 17.58 -15.41 -10.35
N LEU A 50 16.66 -14.87 -9.55
CA LEU A 50 16.65 -13.47 -9.17
C LEU A 50 17.94 -13.10 -8.41
N LEU A 51 18.34 -13.91 -7.42
CA LEU A 51 19.56 -13.71 -6.65
C LEU A 51 20.82 -13.88 -7.52
N ASP A 52 20.83 -14.87 -8.41
CA ASP A 52 21.93 -15.09 -9.34
C ASP A 52 22.14 -13.88 -10.28
N LEU A 53 21.04 -13.31 -10.79
CA LEU A 53 21.08 -12.11 -11.63
C LEU A 53 21.48 -10.86 -10.84
N TRP A 54 20.98 -10.71 -9.61
CA TRP A 54 21.32 -9.58 -8.75
C TRP A 54 22.81 -9.55 -8.40
N GLY A 55 23.43 -10.72 -8.19
CA GLY A 55 24.88 -10.86 -8.03
C GLY A 55 25.45 -10.30 -6.73
N ASN A 56 24.64 -9.66 -5.88
CA ASN A 56 24.98 -9.32 -4.50
C ASN A 56 24.13 -10.17 -3.55
N GLY A 57 24.50 -10.32 -2.28
CA GLY A 57 23.78 -11.22 -1.38
C GLY A 57 22.30 -10.84 -1.18
N CYS A 58 21.53 -11.77 -0.60
CA CYS A 58 20.11 -11.57 -0.31
C CYS A 58 19.87 -10.39 0.66
N ILE A 59 20.78 -10.18 1.62
CA ILE A 59 20.68 -9.07 2.57
C ILE A 59 20.82 -7.74 1.84
N GLU A 60 21.79 -7.62 0.94
CA GLU A 60 22.05 -6.44 0.13
C GLU A 60 20.87 -6.14 -0.81
N LEU A 61 20.21 -7.17 -1.35
CA LEU A 61 18.98 -7.02 -2.13
C LEU A 61 17.87 -6.40 -1.28
N ILE A 62 17.63 -6.95 -0.09
CA ILE A 62 16.59 -6.45 0.83
C ILE A 62 16.87 -5.01 1.23
N GLN A 63 18.12 -4.68 1.55
CA GLN A 63 18.53 -3.31 1.88
C GLN A 63 18.23 -2.36 0.72
N SER A 64 18.64 -2.73 -0.49
CA SER A 64 18.44 -1.90 -1.70
C SER A 64 16.96 -1.70 -2.02
N VAL A 65 16.13 -2.74 -1.89
CA VAL A 65 14.68 -2.62 -2.11
C VAL A 65 14.01 -1.79 -1.01
N CYS A 66 14.49 -1.84 0.23
CA CYS A 66 13.99 -0.98 1.31
C CYS A 66 14.25 0.52 1.07
N GLU A 67 15.21 0.89 0.21
CA GLU A 67 15.45 2.29 -0.17
C GLU A 67 14.27 2.93 -0.91
N TYR A 68 13.34 2.13 -1.44
CA TYR A 68 12.11 2.63 -2.06
C TYR A 68 11.02 3.07 -1.06
N ILE A 69 11.12 2.68 0.22
CA ILE A 69 10.08 2.95 1.22
C ILE A 69 9.78 4.45 1.36
N PRO A 70 10.77 5.37 1.44
CA PRO A 70 10.50 6.80 1.46
C PRO A 70 9.75 7.30 0.22
N ILE A 71 10.04 6.73 -0.95
CA ILE A 71 9.37 7.09 -2.21
C ILE A 71 7.91 6.64 -2.18
N LEU A 72 7.64 5.42 -1.72
CA LEU A 72 6.28 4.93 -1.53
C LEU A 72 5.51 5.80 -0.52
N TRP A 73 6.15 6.11 0.62
CA TRP A 73 5.54 6.95 1.65
C TRP A 73 5.14 8.32 1.13
N HIS A 74 5.98 8.96 0.30
CA HIS A 74 5.66 10.24 -0.32
C HIS A 74 4.34 10.20 -1.11
N GLN A 75 4.02 9.08 -1.76
CA GLN A 75 2.78 8.94 -2.53
C GLN A 75 1.56 8.62 -1.65
N VAL A 76 1.78 7.91 -0.55
CA VAL A 76 0.71 7.43 0.34
C VAL A 76 0.31 8.47 1.37
N GLN A 77 1.26 9.27 1.85
CA GLN A 77 1.07 10.25 2.94
C GLN A 77 -0.13 11.19 2.73
N PRO A 78 -0.43 11.71 1.52
CA PRO A 78 -1.62 12.55 1.28
C PRO A 78 -2.97 11.85 1.53
N HIS A 79 -2.96 10.52 1.61
CA HIS A 79 -4.14 9.68 1.80
C HIS A 79 -4.18 9.02 3.19
N TRP A 80 -3.06 8.98 3.91
CA TRP A 80 -2.86 8.18 5.12
C TRP A 80 -3.73 8.63 6.29
N ASP A 81 -3.85 9.93 6.52
CA ASP A 81 -4.62 10.49 7.65
C ASP A 81 -6.11 10.70 7.32
N ARG A 82 -6.59 10.18 6.18
CA ARG A 82 -8.01 10.35 5.81
C ARG A 82 -8.88 9.52 6.76
N PRO A 83 -10.02 10.07 7.24
CA PRO A 83 -10.89 9.40 8.21
C PRO A 83 -11.65 8.18 7.64
N GLN A 84 -11.41 7.80 6.39
CA GLN A 84 -12.03 6.65 5.76
C GLN A 84 -11.14 5.41 5.97
N GLY A 85 -11.74 4.32 6.45
CA GLY A 85 -11.05 3.05 6.55
C GLY A 85 -10.53 2.59 5.18
N PHE A 86 -9.38 1.92 5.17
CA PHE A 86 -8.82 1.36 3.95
C PHE A 86 -9.77 0.28 3.38
N PRO A 87 -9.93 0.17 2.05
CA PRO A 87 -10.82 -0.82 1.41
C PRO A 87 -10.39 -2.27 1.60
N GLY A 88 -9.18 -2.49 2.13
CA GLY A 88 -8.54 -3.78 2.33
C GLY A 88 -7.20 -3.59 3.05
N VAL A 89 -6.25 -4.50 2.85
CA VAL A 89 -4.95 -4.48 3.56
C VAL A 89 -3.88 -3.90 2.67
N PHE A 90 -3.45 -2.67 2.95
CA PHE A 90 -2.51 -1.91 2.12
C PHE A 90 -1.21 -2.68 1.86
N GLU A 91 -0.70 -3.35 2.88
CA GLU A 91 0.54 -4.12 2.82
C GLU A 91 0.46 -5.25 1.79
N TYR A 92 -0.65 -5.99 1.70
CA TYR A 92 -0.81 -7.05 0.70
C TYR A 92 -1.19 -6.53 -0.69
N GLU A 93 -2.06 -5.53 -0.76
CA GLU A 93 -2.61 -5.06 -2.03
C GLU A 93 -1.72 -4.06 -2.77
N VAL A 94 -0.77 -3.45 -2.07
CA VAL A 94 0.15 -2.48 -2.66
C VAL A 94 1.59 -2.91 -2.42
N VAL A 95 2.00 -3.11 -1.16
CA VAL A 95 3.42 -3.27 -0.82
C VAL A 95 3.98 -4.60 -1.31
N SER A 96 3.29 -5.72 -1.08
CA SER A 96 3.66 -7.03 -1.64
C SER A 96 3.60 -7.05 -3.16
N ILE A 97 2.59 -6.42 -3.76
CA ILE A 97 2.49 -6.37 -5.23
C ILE A 97 3.67 -5.57 -5.83
N LEU A 98 4.12 -4.51 -5.17
CA LEU A 98 5.33 -3.79 -5.58
C LEU A 98 6.57 -4.68 -5.51
N GLY A 99 6.72 -5.50 -4.46
CA GLY A 99 7.80 -6.48 -4.37
C GLY A 99 7.82 -7.42 -5.58
N GLU A 100 6.65 -7.96 -5.95
CA GLU A 100 6.49 -8.86 -7.10
C GLU A 100 6.81 -8.15 -8.44
N GLN A 101 6.38 -6.89 -8.60
CA GLN A 101 6.69 -6.08 -9.79
C GLN A 101 8.18 -5.76 -9.90
N ILE A 102 8.87 -5.48 -8.79
CA ILE A 102 10.33 -5.29 -8.77
C ILE A 102 11.02 -6.58 -9.19
N ALA A 103 10.63 -7.73 -8.65
CA ALA A 103 11.22 -9.02 -9.04
C ALA A 103 11.00 -9.32 -10.52
N ALA A 104 9.80 -9.08 -11.05
CA ALA A 104 9.51 -9.24 -12.47
C ALA A 104 10.34 -8.28 -13.35
N TYR A 105 10.55 -7.05 -12.89
CA TYR A 105 11.41 -6.08 -13.57
C TYR A 105 12.86 -6.58 -13.63
N MET A 106 13.44 -6.97 -12.50
CA MET A 106 14.81 -7.48 -12.43
C MET A 106 15.02 -8.70 -13.34
N LEU A 107 14.07 -9.63 -13.39
CA LEU A 107 14.15 -10.82 -14.25
C LEU A 107 14.15 -10.50 -15.75
N THR A 108 13.66 -9.33 -16.15
CA THR A 108 13.60 -8.86 -17.54
C THR A 108 14.67 -7.82 -17.87
N HIS A 109 15.44 -7.38 -16.88
CA HIS A 109 16.46 -6.34 -16.99
C HIS A 109 17.80 -6.79 -16.38
N ASP A 110 18.13 -8.08 -16.52
CA ASP A 110 19.42 -8.67 -16.12
C ASP A 110 19.82 -8.36 -14.67
N GLY A 111 18.86 -8.43 -13.75
CA GLY A 111 19.09 -8.20 -12.32
C GLY A 111 19.10 -6.74 -11.89
N ALA A 112 18.96 -5.78 -12.82
CA ALA A 112 18.92 -4.37 -12.49
C ALA A 112 17.64 -4.00 -11.72
N LEU A 113 17.79 -3.20 -10.67
CA LEU A 113 16.67 -2.61 -9.96
C LEU A 113 16.02 -1.48 -10.77
N PRO A 114 14.70 -1.26 -10.65
CA PRO A 114 14.04 -0.11 -11.25
C PRO A 114 14.61 1.19 -10.67
N ASN A 115 14.85 2.22 -11.46
CA ASN A 115 15.18 3.53 -10.87
C ASN A 115 13.95 4.17 -10.18
N ASP A 116 14.18 5.22 -9.40
CA ASP A 116 13.15 5.95 -8.65
C ASP A 116 11.92 6.31 -9.50
N ARG A 117 12.10 6.74 -10.74
CA ARG A 117 10.99 7.11 -11.63
C ARG A 117 10.16 5.90 -12.01
N GLN A 118 10.82 4.78 -12.32
CA GLN A 118 10.13 3.52 -12.66
C GLN A 118 9.37 2.98 -11.44
N PHE A 119 10.00 2.96 -10.27
CA PHE A 119 9.34 2.57 -9.03
C PHE A 119 8.15 3.50 -8.71
N GLN A 120 8.31 4.82 -8.91
CA GLN A 120 7.22 5.78 -8.70
C GLN A 120 6.01 5.48 -9.57
N MET A 121 6.22 5.10 -10.84
CA MET A 121 5.14 4.73 -11.75
C MET A 121 4.42 3.45 -11.29
N MET A 122 5.18 2.41 -10.91
CA MET A 122 4.63 1.17 -10.35
C MET A 122 3.77 1.44 -9.11
N ALA A 123 4.30 2.24 -8.17
CA ALA A 123 3.61 2.60 -6.93
C ALA A 123 2.36 3.45 -7.18
N SER A 124 2.44 4.43 -8.07
CA SER A 124 1.34 5.37 -8.32
C SER A 124 0.10 4.68 -8.81
N GLU A 125 0.25 3.65 -9.66
CA GLU A 125 -0.88 2.88 -10.16
C GLU A 125 -1.59 2.15 -9.02
N LEU A 126 -0.86 1.38 -8.21
CA LEU A 126 -1.42 0.58 -7.11
C LEU A 126 -2.02 1.45 -6.01
N VAL A 127 -1.31 2.51 -5.60
CA VAL A 127 -1.77 3.47 -4.59
C VAL A 127 -3.08 4.13 -5.03
N THR A 128 -3.15 4.59 -6.28
CA THR A 128 -4.36 5.23 -6.82
C THR A 128 -5.54 4.25 -6.85
N GLN A 129 -5.31 3.03 -7.33
CA GLN A 129 -6.34 2.00 -7.39
C GLN A 129 -6.87 1.62 -6.00
N PHE A 130 -5.97 1.50 -5.01
CA PHE A 130 -6.33 1.19 -3.63
C PHE A 130 -7.22 2.30 -3.05
N PHE A 131 -6.76 3.56 -3.06
CA PHE A 131 -7.51 4.64 -2.44
C PHE A 131 -8.83 4.98 -3.17
N THR A 132 -8.86 4.91 -4.50
CA THR A 132 -10.10 5.16 -5.28
C THR A 132 -11.19 4.13 -4.96
N ARG A 133 -10.81 2.87 -4.72
CA ARG A 133 -11.74 1.81 -4.33
C ARG A 133 -12.33 2.06 -2.94
N GLY A 134 -11.51 2.53 -2.00
CA GLY A 134 -11.95 2.96 -0.66
C GLY A 134 -13.02 4.04 -0.73
N GLU A 135 -12.81 5.05 -1.55
CA GLU A 135 -13.78 6.14 -1.74
C GLU A 135 -15.13 5.63 -2.30
N HIS A 136 -15.11 4.66 -3.23
CA HIS A 136 -16.34 4.08 -3.79
C HIS A 136 -17.12 3.23 -2.79
N LEU A 137 -16.42 2.43 -1.97
CA LEU A 137 -17.05 1.62 -0.92
C LEU A 137 -17.67 2.51 0.17
N ALA A 138 -16.97 3.56 0.60
CA ALA A 138 -17.49 4.53 1.56
C ALA A 138 -18.78 5.20 1.07
N LYS A 139 -18.84 5.60 -0.21
CA LYS A 139 -20.05 6.18 -0.82
C LYS A 139 -21.23 5.19 -0.88
N LYS A 140 -20.96 3.91 -1.11
CA LYS A 140 -22.00 2.86 -1.14
C LYS A 140 -22.60 2.59 0.24
N ASP A 141 -21.81 2.65 1.31
CA ASP A 141 -22.34 2.43 2.66
C ASP A 141 -23.16 3.62 3.17
N VAL A 142 -22.83 4.84 2.77
CA VAL A 142 -23.67 6.03 3.02
C VAL A 142 -25.03 5.94 2.30
N MET A 143 -25.11 5.25 1.17
CA MET A 143 -26.34 5.13 0.36
C MET A 143 -27.23 3.92 0.74
N LYS A 144 -26.84 3.08 1.71
CA LYS A 144 -27.74 2.06 2.26
C LYS A 144 -28.67 2.72 3.30
N PRO A 145 -30.01 2.60 3.19
CA PRO A 145 -30.89 3.05 4.26
C PRO A 145 -30.58 2.26 5.54
N SER A 146 -30.42 2.98 6.65
CA SER A 146 -30.18 2.40 7.98
C SER A 146 -31.18 1.28 8.24
N PRO A 147 -30.76 0.04 8.58
CA PRO A 147 -31.69 -0.92 9.13
C PRO A 147 -32.23 -0.34 10.43
N ALA A 148 -33.56 -0.34 10.57
CA ALA A 148 -34.24 0.08 11.78
C ALA A 148 -33.60 -0.62 12.99
N SER A 149 -33.39 0.17 14.05
CA SER A 149 -32.82 -0.22 15.34
C SER A 149 -33.31 -1.60 15.79
N GLY A 150 -32.51 -2.62 15.55
CA GLY A 150 -32.73 -3.99 16.01
C GLY A 150 -31.38 -4.54 16.41
N LYS A 151 -31.13 -4.66 17.71
CA LYS A 151 -29.89 -5.20 18.29
C LYS A 151 -29.67 -6.62 17.75
N GLN A 152 -28.91 -6.76 16.67
CA GLN A 152 -28.43 -8.05 16.22
C GLN A 152 -27.21 -8.40 17.06
N SER A 153 -27.45 -9.33 17.97
CA SER A 153 -26.46 -9.92 18.85
C SER A 153 -25.37 -10.64 18.05
N LEU A 154 -24.10 -10.41 18.41
CA LEU A 154 -22.91 -11.13 17.90
C LEU A 154 -23.04 -12.66 17.98
N TRP A 155 -23.97 -13.19 18.76
CA TRP A 155 -24.28 -14.62 18.88
C TRP A 155 -24.93 -15.24 17.62
N SER A 156 -25.46 -14.45 16.66
CA SER A 156 -26.10 -15.00 15.44
C SER A 156 -25.11 -15.48 14.38
N TRP A 157 -23.90 -14.91 14.33
CA TRP A 157 -22.87 -15.24 13.33
C TRP A 157 -22.01 -16.45 13.70
N LEU A 158 -21.99 -16.85 14.99
CA LEU A 158 -21.18 -17.97 15.50
C LEU A 158 -21.93 -19.32 15.50
N ARG A 159 -23.23 -19.33 15.17
CA ARG A 159 -24.07 -20.54 15.18
C ARG A 159 -23.58 -21.69 14.27
N PRO A 160 -22.88 -21.49 13.14
CA PRO A 160 -22.42 -22.61 12.32
C PRO A 160 -21.14 -23.31 12.84
N TRP A 161 -20.42 -22.70 13.79
CA TRP A 161 -19.10 -23.20 14.25
C TRP A 161 -19.12 -23.75 15.68
N ILE A 162 -20.19 -23.50 16.44
CA ILE A 162 -20.34 -23.99 17.80
C ILE A 162 -21.55 -24.94 17.86
N GLY A 163 -21.28 -26.23 17.60
CA GLY A 163 -22.11 -27.32 18.11
C GLY A 163 -22.87 -28.12 17.06
N GLY A 164 -22.42 -29.36 16.85
CA GLY A 164 -23.19 -30.37 16.12
C GLY A 164 -22.56 -31.75 16.02
N GLY A 165 -21.70 -32.16 16.96
CA GLY A 165 -21.29 -33.55 17.09
C GLY A 165 -22.32 -34.34 17.88
N ARG A 166 -23.08 -35.19 17.19
CA ARG A 166 -23.38 -36.57 17.59
C ARG A 166 -23.95 -37.35 16.42
#